data_AF-A0A139A3R5-F1
#
_entry.id   AF-A0A139A3R5-F1
#
_cell.length_a   1.000
_cell.length_b   1.000
_cell.length_c   1.000
_cell.angle_alpha   90.00
_cell.angle_beta   90.00
_cell.angle_gamma   90.00
#
_symmetry.space_group_name_H-M   'P 1'
#
loop_
_entity.id
_entity.type
_entity.pdbx_description
1 polymer ?
#
loop_
_entity_poly.entity_id
_entity_poly.type
_entity_poly.pdbx_seq_one_letter_code
_entity_poly.pdbx_strand_id
1 'polypeptide(L)'
;VEPTDGRLPSTQKDATNNEAWGASSTLMLEICEGTMRGSPDAFNEIMDNIYKRFSEPREKWRCIYKALTLLEYLVKNGSERCVDNARDHIYAIKVLKEFQFVDDKAKDQGLNVRNRAREIVDLLGDTERIKFERKKARENRNKYTGVGSDSMRSGGGGGGGGTRYGGFGSDSYRSGGGASGFRDDEDQNSGNGSSRRSPSPTQPEPPKP
;
A
#
# COMPACT_ATOMS: atom_id res chain seq x y z
N VAL A 1 -32.62 14.30 -14.25
CA VAL A 1 -31.27 14.89 -14.15
C VAL A 1 -30.75 14.49 -12.78
N GLU A 2 -29.95 13.43 -12.71
CA GLU A 2 -29.37 13.01 -11.43
C GLU A 2 -28.29 13.99 -10.98
N PRO A 3 -28.16 14.26 -9.67
CA PRO A 3 -27.07 15.08 -9.17
C PRO A 3 -25.78 14.26 -9.22
N THR A 4 -24.91 14.56 -10.19
CA THR A 4 -23.53 14.09 -10.19
C THR A 4 -22.85 14.63 -8.94
N ASP A 5 -22.58 13.74 -7.98
CA ASP A 5 -21.83 14.00 -6.76
C ASP A 5 -20.51 14.72 -7.11
N GLY A 6 -20.46 16.04 -6.90
CA GLY A 6 -19.37 16.95 -7.25
C GLY A 6 -18.10 16.74 -6.41
N ARG A 7 -17.90 15.54 -5.88
CA ARG A 7 -16.86 15.17 -4.92
C ARG A 7 -15.56 14.69 -5.56
N LEU A 8 -15.62 14.22 -6.82
CA LEU A 8 -14.43 13.79 -7.57
C LEU A 8 -13.42 14.93 -7.87
N PRO A 9 -13.84 16.13 -8.32
CA PRO A 9 -12.87 17.18 -8.67
C PRO A 9 -12.19 17.83 -7.46
N SER A 10 -12.83 17.89 -6.29
CA SER A 10 -12.19 18.35 -5.05
C SER A 10 -11.18 17.32 -4.53
N THR A 11 -11.57 16.05 -4.46
CA THR A 11 -10.72 14.97 -3.95
C THR A 11 -9.44 14.77 -4.77
N GLN A 12 -9.50 14.88 -6.10
CA GLN A 12 -8.31 14.84 -6.95
C GLN A 12 -7.36 16.03 -6.73
N LYS A 13 -7.91 17.24 -6.55
CA LYS A 13 -7.12 18.44 -6.28
C LYS A 13 -6.42 18.32 -4.93
N ASP A 14 -7.10 17.77 -3.94
CA ASP A 14 -6.56 17.55 -2.60
C ASP A 14 -5.49 16.44 -2.60
N ALA A 15 -5.69 15.37 -3.38
CA ALA A 15 -4.71 14.29 -3.52
C ALA A 15 -3.43 14.73 -4.25
N THR A 16 -3.54 15.75 -5.10
CA THR A 16 -2.42 16.25 -5.92
C THR A 16 -1.94 17.64 -5.50
N ASN A 17 -2.31 18.12 -4.31
CA ASN A 17 -1.97 19.46 -3.86
C ASN A 17 -0.45 19.63 -3.59
N ASN A 18 0.05 20.87 -3.57
CA ASN A 18 1.48 21.18 -3.39
C ASN A 18 1.93 21.16 -1.91
N GLU A 19 1.10 20.65 -1.01
CA GLU A 19 1.40 20.67 0.42
C GLU A 19 2.44 19.61 0.79
N ALA A 20 3.24 19.88 1.82
CA ALA A 20 4.36 19.03 2.23
C ALA A 20 3.92 17.68 2.85
N TRP A 21 2.66 17.57 3.26
CA TRP A 21 2.07 16.35 3.80
C TRP A 21 1.28 15.59 2.73
N GLY A 22 1.36 14.26 2.77
CA GLY A 22 0.95 13.36 1.69
C GLY A 22 -0.56 13.34 1.42
N ALA A 23 -0.94 12.94 0.20
CA ALA A 23 -2.31 12.56 -0.11
C ALA A 23 -2.77 11.50 0.91
N SER A 24 -3.80 11.80 1.69
CA SER A 24 -4.32 10.86 2.68
C SER A 24 -4.63 9.51 2.00
N SER A 25 -4.18 8.39 2.58
CA SER A 25 -4.43 7.05 2.03
C SER A 25 -5.92 6.80 1.75
N THR A 26 -6.79 7.42 2.55
CA THR A 26 -8.25 7.42 2.39
C THR A 26 -8.69 8.08 1.08
N LEU A 27 -8.01 9.14 0.67
CA LEU A 27 -8.32 9.90 -0.54
C LEU A 27 -7.91 9.15 -1.81
N MET A 28 -6.75 8.48 -1.78
CA MET A 28 -6.34 7.61 -2.88
C MET A 28 -7.29 6.41 -3.04
N LEU A 29 -7.81 5.89 -1.92
CA LEU A 29 -8.82 4.84 -1.94
C LEU A 29 -10.13 5.32 -2.57
N GLU A 30 -10.63 6.50 -2.21
CA GLU A 30 -11.84 7.09 -2.80
C GLU A 30 -11.72 7.29 -4.32
N ILE A 31 -10.58 7.82 -4.77
CA ILE A 31 -10.28 7.96 -6.21
C ILE A 31 -10.20 6.60 -6.89
N CYS A 32 -9.53 5.63 -6.26
CA CYS A 32 -9.44 4.25 -6.75
C CYS A 32 -10.82 3.61 -6.93
N GLU A 33 -11.74 3.78 -5.98
CA GLU A 33 -13.13 3.32 -6.12
C GLU A 33 -13.84 4.01 -7.29
N GLY A 34 -13.59 5.31 -7.50
CA GLY A 34 -14.03 6.04 -8.68
C GLY A 34 -13.62 5.35 -9.99
N THR A 35 -12.38 4.85 -10.09
CA THR A 35 -11.92 4.10 -11.29
C THR A 35 -12.59 2.75 -11.49
N MET A 36 -13.20 2.17 -10.44
CA MET A 36 -13.85 0.86 -10.48
C MET A 36 -15.36 0.91 -10.73
N ARG A 37 -16.02 2.04 -10.43
CA ARG A 37 -17.48 2.22 -10.56
C ARG A 37 -18.01 2.21 -12.01
N GLY A 38 -17.16 2.05 -13.02
CA GLY A 38 -17.56 1.73 -14.39
C GLY A 38 -18.00 2.92 -15.26
N SER A 39 -18.14 4.14 -14.71
CA SER A 39 -18.39 5.35 -15.52
C SER A 39 -17.15 5.69 -16.35
N PRO A 40 -17.23 5.69 -17.70
CA PRO A 40 -16.11 6.07 -18.56
C PRO A 40 -15.63 7.51 -18.34
N ASP A 41 -16.57 8.43 -18.09
CA ASP A 41 -16.27 9.86 -17.93
C ASP A 41 -15.47 10.13 -16.66
N ALA A 42 -15.89 9.54 -15.53
CA ALA A 42 -15.18 9.69 -14.26
C ALA A 42 -13.75 9.09 -14.32
N PHE A 43 -13.58 7.97 -15.03
CA PHE A 43 -12.26 7.38 -15.25
C PHE A 43 -11.35 8.33 -16.04
N ASN A 44 -11.84 8.84 -17.17
CA ASN A 44 -11.07 9.73 -18.04
C ASN A 44 -10.69 11.01 -17.28
N GLU A 45 -11.61 11.61 -16.52
CA GLU A 45 -11.33 12.79 -15.69
C GLU A 45 -10.20 12.54 -14.68
N ILE A 46 -10.22 11.39 -13.98
CA ILE A 46 -9.16 11.01 -13.03
C ILE A 46 -7.79 10.91 -13.72
N MET A 47 -7.73 10.19 -14.84
CA MET A 47 -6.47 9.96 -15.56
C MET A 47 -5.94 11.25 -16.19
N ASP A 48 -6.81 12.05 -16.82
CA ASP A 48 -6.46 13.34 -17.41
C ASP A 48 -5.92 14.31 -16.36
N ASN A 49 -6.51 14.33 -15.16
CA ASN A 49 -5.99 15.15 -14.05
C ASN A 49 -4.56 14.74 -13.67
N ILE A 50 -4.29 13.43 -13.56
CA ILE A 50 -2.95 12.90 -13.26
C ILE A 50 -1.94 13.37 -14.33
N TYR A 51 -2.23 13.20 -15.61
CA TYR A 51 -1.31 13.58 -16.68
C TYR A 51 -1.12 15.09 -16.81
N LYS A 52 -2.18 15.86 -16.54
CA LYS A 52 -2.07 17.32 -16.41
C LYS A 52 -1.07 17.70 -15.32
N ARG A 53 -1.02 16.97 -14.20
CA ARG A 53 -0.03 17.23 -13.13
C ARG A 53 1.40 16.94 -13.58
N PHE A 54 1.64 15.94 -14.43
CA PHE A 54 2.98 15.66 -14.94
C PHE A 54 3.55 16.79 -15.81
N SER A 55 2.66 17.64 -16.35
CA SER A 55 3.02 18.79 -17.18
C SER A 55 3.14 20.10 -16.39
N GLU A 56 3.04 20.06 -15.06
CA GLU A 56 3.19 21.24 -14.21
C GLU A 56 4.65 21.74 -14.17
N PRO A 57 4.89 23.03 -13.85
CA PRO A 57 6.24 23.56 -13.67
C PRO A 57 7.04 22.79 -12.61
N ARG A 58 8.38 22.78 -12.76
CA ARG A 58 9.30 21.99 -11.92
C ARG A 58 9.24 22.39 -10.44
N GLU A 59 8.91 23.64 -10.16
CA GLU A 59 8.69 24.20 -8.83
C GLU A 59 7.54 23.49 -8.09
N LYS A 60 6.59 22.89 -8.82
CA LYS A 60 5.48 22.08 -8.30
C LYS A 60 5.81 20.58 -8.22
N TRP A 61 7.07 20.24 -7.95
CA TRP A 61 7.55 18.85 -7.85
C TRP A 61 6.71 17.98 -6.90
N ARG A 62 6.11 18.55 -5.84
CA ARG A 62 5.25 17.79 -4.91
C ARG A 62 3.96 17.34 -5.58
N CYS A 63 3.33 18.20 -6.38
CA CYS A 63 2.14 17.84 -7.16
C CYS A 63 2.47 16.69 -8.13
N ILE A 64 3.59 16.80 -8.83
CA ILE A 64 4.07 15.77 -9.77
C ILE A 64 4.32 14.45 -9.03
N TYR A 65 5.04 14.49 -7.91
CA TYR A 65 5.32 13.31 -7.09
C TYR A 65 4.06 12.65 -6.52
N LYS A 66 3.10 13.43 -6.04
CA LYS A 66 1.82 12.91 -5.54
C LYS A 66 0.99 12.29 -6.68
N ALA A 67 0.99 12.90 -7.87
CA ALA A 67 0.33 12.33 -9.03
C ALA A 67 0.97 11.00 -9.47
N LEU A 68 2.31 10.88 -9.42
CA LEU A 68 2.99 9.61 -9.66
C LEU A 68 2.61 8.56 -8.61
N THR A 69 2.54 8.96 -7.34
CA THR A 69 2.11 8.08 -6.24
C THR A 69 0.68 7.58 -6.45
N LEU A 70 -0.23 8.47 -6.87
CA LEU A 70 -1.60 8.11 -7.18
C LEU A 70 -1.66 7.14 -8.37
N LEU A 71 -0.93 7.41 -9.45
CA LEU A 71 -0.87 6.52 -10.62
C LEU A 71 -0.39 5.12 -10.24
N GLU A 72 0.68 5.02 -9.45
CA GLU A 72 1.18 3.74 -8.94
C GLU A 72 0.11 3.00 -8.11
N TYR A 73 -0.59 3.73 -7.24
CA TYR A 73 -1.65 3.16 -6.43
C TYR A 73 -2.80 2.63 -7.31
N LEU A 74 -3.21 3.37 -8.34
CA LEU A 74 -4.26 2.96 -9.27
C LEU A 74 -3.84 1.73 -10.11
N VAL A 75 -2.59 1.65 -10.57
CA VAL A 75 -2.07 0.46 -11.26
C VAL A 75 -2.18 -0.78 -10.36
N LYS A 76 -1.90 -0.64 -9.06
CA LYS A 76 -1.93 -1.75 -8.09
C LYS A 76 -3.33 -2.08 -7.52
N ASN A 77 -4.25 -1.12 -7.47
CA ASN A 77 -5.52 -1.25 -6.73
C ASN A 77 -6.77 -0.94 -7.55
N GLY A 78 -6.66 -0.11 -8.59
CA GLY A 78 -7.77 0.40 -9.40
C GLY A 78 -8.31 -0.59 -10.42
N SER A 79 -9.09 -0.13 -11.40
CA SER A 79 -9.54 -0.99 -12.50
C SER A 79 -8.38 -1.44 -13.41
N GLU A 80 -8.54 -2.57 -14.11
CA GLU A 80 -7.50 -3.06 -15.05
C GLU A 80 -7.19 -2.00 -16.14
N ARG A 81 -8.20 -1.19 -16.52
CA ARG A 81 -8.07 -0.08 -17.47
C ARG A 81 -6.98 0.93 -17.07
N CYS A 82 -6.66 1.07 -15.79
CA CYS A 82 -5.58 1.94 -15.33
C CYS A 82 -4.21 1.49 -15.88
N VAL A 83 -3.99 0.19 -16.03
CA VAL A 83 -2.72 -0.36 -16.54
C VAL A 83 -2.56 -0.04 -18.02
N ASP A 84 -3.60 -0.29 -18.81
CA ASP A 84 -3.57 -0.04 -20.25
C ASP A 84 -3.40 1.46 -20.54
N ASN A 85 -4.18 2.30 -19.87
CA ASN A 85 -4.09 3.75 -20.03
C ASN A 85 -2.71 4.31 -19.61
N ALA A 86 -2.10 3.76 -18.55
CA ALA A 86 -0.74 4.12 -18.15
C ALA A 86 0.33 3.70 -19.15
N ARG A 87 0.14 2.57 -19.86
CA ARG A 87 1.01 2.12 -20.95
C ARG A 87 0.87 3.02 -22.17
N ASP A 88 -0.34 3.42 -22.53
CA ASP A 88 -0.58 4.34 -23.63
C ASP A 88 0.10 5.70 -23.40
N HIS A 89 0.17 6.15 -22.15
CA HIS A 89 0.82 7.40 -21.74
C HIS A 89 2.23 7.21 -21.18
N ILE A 90 2.90 6.08 -21.46
CA ILE A 90 4.20 5.76 -20.86
C ILE A 90 5.28 6.80 -21.14
N TYR A 91 5.18 7.53 -22.26
CA TYR A 91 6.13 8.60 -22.59
C TYR A 91 6.08 9.74 -21.57
N ALA A 92 4.88 10.15 -21.14
CA ALA A 92 4.72 11.20 -20.12
C ALA A 92 5.42 10.81 -18.80
N ILE A 93 5.37 9.52 -18.43
CA ILE A 93 6.04 8.99 -17.24
C ILE A 93 7.56 8.91 -17.46
N LYS A 94 8.01 8.46 -18.65
CA LYS A 94 9.43 8.32 -18.98
C LYS A 94 10.18 9.65 -18.92
N VAL A 95 9.58 10.75 -19.34
CA VAL A 95 10.18 12.10 -19.25
C VAL A 95 10.52 12.46 -17.79
N LEU A 96 9.69 12.03 -16.82
CA LEU A 96 9.90 12.30 -15.40
C LEU A 96 11.08 11.53 -14.78
N LYS A 97 11.64 10.51 -15.47
CA LYS A 97 12.87 9.81 -15.03
C LYS A 97 14.09 10.73 -15.05
N GLU A 98 14.06 11.77 -15.87
CA GLU A 98 15.09 12.80 -16.00
C GLU A 98 14.68 14.12 -15.33
N PHE A 99 13.64 14.10 -14.49
CA PHE A 99 13.17 15.28 -13.77
C PHE A 99 14.26 15.85 -12.85
N GLN A 100 14.50 17.15 -12.93
CA GLN A 100 15.51 17.84 -12.12
C GLN A 100 14.88 19.08 -11.50
N PHE A 101 15.04 19.20 -10.19
CA PHE A 101 14.67 20.40 -9.42
C PHE A 101 15.51 20.44 -8.14
N VAL A 102 16.35 21.45 -8.03
CA VAL A 102 17.12 21.77 -6.82
C VAL A 102 16.50 23.00 -6.20
N ASP A 103 16.16 22.95 -4.91
CA ASP A 103 15.54 24.08 -4.22
C ASP A 103 16.57 25.13 -3.76
N ASP A 104 16.09 26.25 -3.21
CA ASP A 104 16.92 27.36 -2.72
C ASP A 104 17.89 26.94 -1.59
N LYS A 105 17.69 25.77 -0.98
CA LYS A 105 18.56 25.19 0.05
C LYS A 105 19.58 24.20 -0.54
N ALA A 106 19.76 24.22 -1.86
CA ALA A 106 20.61 23.31 -2.62
C ALA A 106 20.22 21.82 -2.46
N LYS A 107 18.96 21.52 -2.11
CA LYS A 107 18.48 20.15 -1.99
C LYS A 107 17.84 19.69 -3.30
N ASP A 108 18.29 18.54 -3.81
CA ASP A 108 17.66 17.86 -4.95
C ASP A 108 16.31 17.26 -4.54
N GLN A 109 15.24 17.98 -4.85
CA GLN A 109 13.86 17.52 -4.66
C GLN A 109 13.38 16.66 -5.85
N GLY A 110 14.08 16.71 -6.97
CA GLY A 110 13.77 15.91 -8.16
C GLY A 110 14.14 14.44 -8.02
N LEU A 111 15.06 14.08 -7.12
CA LEU A 111 15.48 12.69 -6.90
C LEU A 111 14.31 11.73 -6.66
N ASN A 112 13.36 12.09 -5.79
CA ASN A 112 12.21 11.24 -5.46
C ASN A 112 11.25 11.08 -6.64
N VAL A 113 11.05 12.14 -7.43
CA VAL A 113 10.24 12.10 -8.66
C VAL A 113 10.87 11.12 -9.65
N ARG A 114 12.18 11.22 -9.88
CA ARG A 114 12.92 10.34 -10.78
C ARG A 114 12.84 8.88 -10.36
N ASN A 115 13.13 8.59 -9.09
CA ASN A 115 13.10 7.22 -8.56
C ASN A 115 11.71 6.60 -8.74
N ARG A 116 10.65 7.33 -8.37
CA ARG A 116 9.28 6.84 -8.52
C ARG A 116 8.89 6.63 -9.98
N ALA A 117 9.27 7.54 -10.88
CA ALA A 117 8.99 7.38 -12.30
C ALA A 117 9.67 6.13 -12.88
N ARG A 118 10.91 5.80 -12.44
CA ARG A 118 11.59 4.55 -12.83
C ARG A 118 10.82 3.32 -12.34
N GLU A 119 10.46 3.29 -11.06
CA GLU A 119 9.70 2.17 -10.46
C GLU A 119 8.38 1.90 -11.21
N ILE A 120 7.66 2.95 -11.59
CA ILE A 120 6.39 2.82 -12.33
C ILE A 120 6.65 2.30 -13.75
N VAL A 121 7.64 2.83 -14.46
CA VAL A 121 7.98 2.35 -15.81
C VAL A 121 8.40 0.88 -15.78
N ASP A 122 9.21 0.48 -14.80
CA ASP A 122 9.65 -0.90 -14.62
C ASP A 122 8.46 -1.82 -14.29
N LEU A 123 7.54 -1.37 -13.42
CA LEU A 123 6.32 -2.10 -13.11
C LEU A 123 5.42 -2.29 -14.34
N LEU A 124 5.22 -1.25 -15.16
CA LEU A 124 4.38 -1.29 -16.36
C LEU A 124 4.92 -2.26 -17.43
N GLY A 125 6.24 -2.49 -17.43
CA GLY A 125 6.90 -3.47 -18.28
C GLY A 125 6.74 -4.93 -17.83
N ASP A 126 6.29 -5.18 -16.59
CA ASP A 126 6.18 -6.51 -16.00
C ASP A 126 4.72 -6.84 -15.63
N THR A 127 4.03 -7.49 -16.57
CA THR A 127 2.62 -7.90 -16.40
C THR A 127 2.43 -8.91 -15.26
N GLU A 128 3.38 -9.81 -15.03
CA GLU A 128 3.26 -10.82 -13.97
C GLU A 128 3.43 -10.19 -12.58
N ARG A 129 4.37 -9.26 -12.44
CA ARG A 129 4.50 -8.45 -11.22
C ARG A 129 3.25 -7.63 -10.95
N ILE A 130 2.63 -7.03 -11.97
CA ILE A 130 1.36 -6.32 -11.81
C ILE A 130 0.27 -7.25 -11.28
N LYS A 131 0.10 -8.45 -11.86
CA LYS A 131 -0.88 -9.43 -11.39
C LYS A 131 -0.65 -9.81 -9.93
N PHE A 132 0.61 -10.04 -9.54
CA PHE A 132 0.99 -10.36 -8.17
C PHE A 132 0.65 -9.22 -7.19
N GLU A 133 1.06 -7.99 -7.49
CA GLU A 133 0.78 -6.81 -6.64
C GLU A 133 -0.73 -6.57 -6.51
N ARG A 134 -1.49 -6.72 -7.60
CA ARG A 134 -2.95 -6.56 -7.58
C ARG A 134 -3.65 -7.65 -6.77
N LYS A 135 -3.19 -8.91 -6.85
CA LYS A 135 -3.71 -10.01 -6.01
C LYS A 135 -3.46 -9.72 -4.53
N LYS A 136 -2.22 -9.35 -4.18
CA LYS A 136 -1.83 -8.99 -2.82
C LYS A 136 -2.62 -7.80 -2.27
N ALA A 137 -2.88 -6.79 -3.11
CA ALA A 137 -3.68 -5.62 -2.75
C ALA A 137 -5.14 -5.99 -2.41
N ARG A 138 -5.76 -6.88 -3.20
CA ARG A 138 -7.12 -7.39 -2.93
C ARG A 138 -7.19 -8.18 -1.62
N GLU A 139 -6.21 -9.05 -1.37
CA GLU A 139 -6.12 -9.82 -0.11
C GLU A 139 -5.98 -8.91 1.11
N ASN A 140 -5.16 -7.86 1.01
CA ASN A 140 -4.99 -6.88 2.09
C ASN A 140 -6.26 -6.08 2.33
N ARG A 141 -6.99 -5.66 1.27
CA ARG A 141 -8.27 -4.94 1.43
C ARG A 141 -9.27 -5.78 2.22
N ASN A 142 -9.43 -7.06 1.86
CA ASN A 142 -10.39 -7.97 2.51
C ASN A 142 -10.11 -8.17 4.01
N LYS A 143 -8.85 -8.14 4.44
CA LYS A 143 -8.46 -8.29 5.85
C LYS A 143 -8.89 -7.12 6.72
N TYR A 144 -8.97 -5.91 6.17
CA TYR A 144 -9.29 -4.69 6.93
C TYR A 144 -10.72 -4.20 6.71
N THR A 145 -11.39 -4.62 5.64
CA THR A 145 -12.83 -4.34 5.43
C THR A 145 -13.74 -5.30 6.20
N GLY A 146 -13.24 -6.45 6.65
CA GLY A 146 -14.02 -7.48 7.37
C GLY A 146 -14.01 -7.40 8.90
N VAL A 147 -13.35 -6.39 9.51
CA VAL A 147 -13.24 -6.28 10.99
C VAL A 147 -14.25 -5.31 11.62
N GLY A 148 -15.15 -4.75 10.82
CA GLY A 148 -16.22 -3.89 11.31
C GLY A 148 -17.57 -4.58 11.19
N SER A 149 -18.17 -4.95 12.33
CA SER A 149 -19.59 -5.30 12.51
C SER A 149 -20.09 -6.48 11.67
N ASP A 150 -20.10 -7.71 12.23
CA ASP A 150 -21.28 -8.61 12.11
C ASP A 150 -21.17 -9.98 12.82
N SER A 151 -20.03 -10.38 13.42
CA SER A 151 -19.93 -11.76 13.96
C SER A 151 -20.61 -12.06 15.31
N MET A 152 -21.48 -11.20 15.87
CA MET A 152 -22.24 -11.56 17.10
C MET A 152 -23.69 -11.06 17.17
N ARG A 153 -24.32 -10.69 16.05
CA ARG A 153 -25.73 -10.25 16.07
C ARG A 153 -26.54 -10.68 14.85
N SER A 154 -26.72 -11.98 14.63
CA SER A 154 -28.03 -12.54 14.25
C SER A 154 -27.93 -14.04 14.06
N GLY A 155 -28.72 -14.77 14.84
CA GLY A 155 -28.91 -16.21 14.71
C GLY A 155 -29.94 -16.73 15.72
N GLY A 156 -30.94 -15.91 16.04
CA GLY A 156 -32.09 -16.33 16.81
C GLY A 156 -33.25 -16.63 15.87
N GLY A 157 -33.70 -17.90 15.84
CA GLY A 157 -35.01 -18.23 15.28
C GLY A 157 -35.18 -19.64 14.69
N GLY A 158 -35.40 -20.64 15.56
CA GLY A 158 -36.46 -21.63 15.34
C GLY A 158 -36.10 -23.02 14.79
N GLY A 159 -36.31 -24.04 15.63
CA GLY A 159 -36.96 -25.27 15.16
C GLY A 159 -36.25 -26.60 15.40
N GLY A 160 -36.54 -27.23 16.54
CA GLY A 160 -36.87 -28.67 16.55
C GLY A 160 -35.77 -29.67 16.93
N GLY A 161 -36.03 -30.41 18.01
CA GLY A 161 -35.71 -31.84 18.03
C GLY A 161 -34.50 -32.28 18.84
N GLY A 162 -34.66 -32.30 20.17
CA GLY A 162 -34.16 -33.30 21.12
C GLY A 162 -32.84 -34.02 20.88
N THR A 163 -31.97 -34.01 21.91
CA THR A 163 -31.57 -35.23 22.65
C THR A 163 -30.60 -34.84 23.78
N ARG A 164 -31.12 -34.93 25.01
CA ARG A 164 -30.52 -35.53 26.22
C ARG A 164 -29.11 -35.05 26.64
N TYR A 165 -29.12 -34.31 27.76
CA TYR A 165 -28.45 -34.65 29.03
C TYR A 165 -27.06 -35.30 28.98
N GLY A 166 -26.07 -34.59 29.54
CA GLY A 166 -24.74 -35.09 29.92
C GLY A 166 -23.70 -34.01 29.66
N GLY A 167 -23.24 -33.23 30.63
CA GLY A 167 -22.69 -33.70 31.90
C GLY A 167 -21.18 -33.46 31.81
N PHE A 168 -20.71 -32.46 32.56
CA PHE A 168 -19.32 -32.04 32.68
C PHE A 168 -18.38 -33.21 32.95
N GLY A 169 -17.26 -33.31 32.22
CA GLY A 169 -16.26 -34.35 32.40
C GLY A 169 -14.86 -33.82 32.12
N SER A 170 -14.26 -33.25 33.17
CA SER A 170 -12.86 -32.83 33.24
C SER A 170 -11.93 -34.04 33.17
N ASP A 171 -10.81 -33.87 32.46
CA ASP A 171 -9.68 -34.77 32.38
C ASP A 171 -9.27 -35.37 33.73
N SER A 172 -9.17 -36.69 33.80
CA SER A 172 -8.35 -37.39 34.80
C SER A 172 -7.93 -38.78 34.32
N TYR A 173 -6.63 -38.91 34.07
CA TYR A 173 -5.78 -40.10 34.21
C TYR A 173 -6.42 -41.50 34.02
N ARG A 174 -6.00 -42.22 32.96
CA ARG A 174 -5.25 -43.49 33.08
C ARG A 174 -5.11 -44.21 31.73
N SER A 175 -3.84 -44.55 31.46
CA SER A 175 -3.39 -45.87 31.00
C SER A 175 -3.68 -46.29 29.55
N GLY A 176 -2.60 -46.39 28.76
CA GLY A 176 -2.45 -47.52 27.84
C GLY A 176 -1.75 -47.24 26.51
N GLY A 177 -0.44 -47.58 26.44
CA GLY A 177 0.30 -47.96 25.21
C GLY A 177 0.64 -46.80 24.25
N GLY A 178 1.82 -46.69 23.64
CA GLY A 178 2.97 -47.57 23.48
C GLY A 178 3.61 -47.28 22.11
N ALA A 179 4.94 -47.12 22.07
CA ALA A 179 5.83 -46.92 20.90
C ALA A 179 5.69 -45.56 20.18
N SER A 180 6.73 -44.84 19.73
CA SER A 180 8.17 -45.05 19.45
C SER A 180 8.76 -43.62 19.35
N GLY A 181 9.86 -43.24 19.99
CA GLY A 181 11.21 -43.71 19.71
C GLY A 181 11.95 -42.77 18.74
N PHE A 182 12.39 -41.60 19.21
CA PHE A 182 13.57 -40.87 18.70
C PHE A 182 14.19 -40.10 19.87
N ARG A 183 15.45 -40.43 20.17
CA ARG A 183 16.33 -39.78 21.15
C ARG A 183 17.41 -38.98 20.40
N ASP A 184 18.15 -38.23 21.20
CA ASP A 184 19.41 -37.51 20.92
C ASP A 184 19.17 -36.06 20.45
N ASP A 185 19.67 -35.00 21.09
CA ASP A 185 20.63 -34.88 22.20
C ASP A 185 20.48 -33.45 22.79
N GLU A 186 20.39 -33.34 24.10
CA GLU A 186 20.62 -32.09 24.85
C GLU A 186 22.12 -32.03 25.13
N ASP A 187 22.79 -30.91 24.83
CA ASP A 187 23.93 -30.53 25.66
C ASP A 187 23.89 -29.06 26.04
N GLN A 188 24.08 -28.88 27.35
CA GLN A 188 23.98 -27.66 28.13
C GLN A 188 25.40 -27.11 28.31
N ASN A 189 25.62 -25.83 28.05
CA ASN A 189 26.53 -25.01 28.87
C ASN A 189 26.36 -23.54 28.46
N SER A 190 25.75 -22.69 29.30
CA SER A 190 26.38 -21.97 30.41
C SER A 190 27.43 -20.95 29.96
N GLY A 191 27.32 -19.72 30.47
CA GLY A 191 28.46 -18.84 30.60
C GLY A 191 28.36 -17.46 29.96
N ASN A 192 27.69 -16.56 30.68
CA ASN A 192 28.31 -15.33 31.18
C ASN A 192 28.71 -14.22 30.17
N GLY A 193 27.88 -13.16 30.14
CA GLY A 193 28.27 -11.79 30.49
C GLY A 193 29.31 -11.07 29.64
N SER A 194 28.94 -9.91 29.08
CA SER A 194 29.54 -8.61 29.44
C SER A 194 28.97 -7.44 28.64
N SER A 195 28.59 -6.42 29.40
CA SER A 195 28.37 -5.04 28.98
C SER A 195 29.58 -4.46 28.22
N ARG A 196 29.35 -3.69 27.14
CA ARG A 196 30.15 -2.54 26.61
C ARG A 196 29.54 -2.11 25.26
N ARG A 197 28.84 -0.98 25.20
CA ARG A 197 29.33 0.39 24.99
C ARG A 197 29.25 0.79 23.49
N SER A 198 28.28 1.65 23.20
CA SER A 198 28.07 2.33 21.92
C SER A 198 29.28 3.20 21.52
N PRO A 199 29.63 3.30 20.23
CA PRO A 199 30.49 4.36 19.73
C PRO A 199 29.68 5.59 19.32
N SER A 200 30.07 6.76 19.83
CA SER A 200 29.59 8.09 19.42
C SER A 200 30.13 8.50 18.04
N PRO A 201 29.50 9.46 17.35
CA PRO A 201 29.79 9.80 15.96
C PRO A 201 31.06 10.66 15.80
N THR A 202 31.89 10.29 14.82
CA THR A 202 33.11 11.00 14.43
C THR A 202 32.77 12.33 13.76
N GLN A 203 33.30 13.44 14.30
CA GLN A 203 33.25 14.78 13.70
C GLN A 203 34.29 14.88 12.55
N PRO A 204 34.01 15.59 11.44
CA PRO A 204 34.99 15.81 10.38
C PRO A 204 36.01 16.91 10.75
N GLU A 205 37.26 16.67 10.37
CA GLU A 205 38.44 17.52 10.60
C GLU A 205 38.45 18.75 9.67
N PRO A 206 38.91 19.95 10.12
CA PRO A 206 38.98 21.14 9.28
C PRO A 206 40.15 21.11 8.27
N PRO A 207 40.06 21.83 7.14
CA PRO A 207 41.10 21.83 6.11
C PRO A 207 42.39 22.53 6.61
N LYS A 208 43.52 21.95 6.24
CA LYS A 208 44.88 22.50 6.46
C LYS A 208 45.19 23.65 5.49
N PRO A 209 46.12 24.55 5.87
CA PRO A 209 46.30 25.89 5.30
C PRO A 209 46.67 25.95 3.83
#